data_AF-A0A953P4S4-F1
#
_entry.id   AF-A0A953P4S4-F1
#
_cell.length_a   1.000
_cell.length_b   1.000
_cell.length_c   1.000
_cell.angle_alpha   90.00
_cell.angle_beta   90.00
_cell.angle_gamma   90.00
#
_symmetry.space_group_name_H-M   'P 1'
#
loop_
_entity.id
_entity.type
_entity.pdbx_description
1 polymer ?
#
loop_
_entity_poly.entity_id
_entity_poly.type
_entity_poly.pdbx_seq_one_letter_code
_entity_poly.pdbx_strand_id
1 'polypeptide(L)'
;MQKFLPLWRSASGQASEVLNASFVLSGADLYRLNCRSCHGPEGKGSPPEINSLIGPVQAASPAMIQRRMKARGTEISDEMAREMSVEAEKSLRDRLQNGGKAMPPFSHLRGDEVDVLLAYLDQLAGVPAGSHAARQVTESAARVGEHVVKGTCHICHDATGPGGGHMAMMRGITPSLASLTDEHSLSSLTYQVRHGSSGMMMRMGGPQMPSFPYCTEEEIAAAYFYLEGYPPRL
;
A
#
# COMPACT_ATOMS: atom_id res chain seq x y z
N MET A 1 -18.62 -4.17 11.10
CA MET A 1 -18.55 -4.22 9.64
C MET A 1 -18.68 -5.69 9.20
N GLN A 2 -19.91 -6.23 9.13
CA GLN A 2 -20.18 -7.66 8.90
C GLN A 2 -21.23 -7.88 7.81
N LYS A 3 -21.48 -6.87 6.95
CA LYS A 3 -22.61 -6.84 6.03
C LYS A 3 -22.35 -7.43 4.64
N PHE A 4 -21.10 -7.80 4.30
CA PHE A 4 -20.72 -8.12 2.91
C PHE A 4 -20.20 -9.55 2.67
N LEU A 5 -19.86 -10.31 3.73
CA LEU A 5 -19.47 -11.73 3.61
C LEU A 5 -20.45 -12.63 2.83
N PRO A 6 -21.79 -12.45 2.85
CA PRO A 6 -22.69 -13.34 2.12
C PRO A 6 -22.60 -13.18 0.59
N LEU A 7 -22.20 -12.00 0.10
CA LEU A 7 -22.11 -11.71 -1.34
C LEU A 7 -20.86 -12.32 -2.01
N TRP A 8 -19.85 -12.70 -1.23
CA TRP A 8 -18.57 -13.22 -1.76
C TRP A 8 -18.52 -14.75 -1.89
N ARG A 9 -19.64 -15.43 -1.60
CA ARG A 9 -19.70 -16.90 -1.57
C ARG A 9 -20.26 -17.55 -2.84
N SER A 10 -20.59 -16.83 -3.91
CA SER A 10 -21.31 -17.45 -5.05
C SER A 10 -20.97 -16.87 -6.42
N ALA A 11 -20.53 -17.75 -7.33
CA ALA A 11 -20.48 -17.70 -8.81
C ALA A 11 -19.99 -16.43 -9.56
N SER A 12 -19.25 -16.65 -10.66
CA SER A 12 -18.65 -15.66 -11.58
C SER A 12 -19.59 -14.58 -12.14
N GLY A 13 -20.92 -14.75 -12.02
CA GLY A 13 -21.92 -13.71 -12.35
C GLY A 13 -22.06 -12.60 -11.29
N GLN A 14 -21.54 -12.79 -10.07
CA GLN A 14 -21.58 -11.82 -8.97
C GLN A 14 -20.33 -10.94 -8.91
N ALA A 15 -19.27 -11.25 -9.68
CA ALA A 15 -18.01 -10.49 -9.65
C ALA A 15 -18.23 -8.98 -9.93
N SER A 16 -19.12 -8.63 -10.86
CA SER A 16 -19.45 -7.22 -11.15
C SER A 16 -20.18 -6.52 -9.98
N GLU A 17 -21.09 -7.21 -9.29
CA GLU A 17 -21.78 -6.67 -8.11
C GLU A 17 -20.81 -6.49 -6.93
N VAL A 18 -19.93 -7.46 -6.74
CA VAL A 18 -18.86 -7.43 -5.73
C VAL A 18 -17.89 -6.28 -5.98
N LEU A 19 -17.46 -6.08 -7.23
CA LEU A 19 -16.52 -5.02 -7.60
C LEU A 19 -17.08 -3.60 -7.38
N ASN A 20 -18.41 -3.45 -7.35
CA ASN A 20 -19.09 -2.18 -7.10
C ASN A 20 -19.42 -1.93 -5.63
N ALA A 21 -19.17 -2.89 -4.72
CA ALA A 21 -19.40 -2.69 -3.30
C ALA A 21 -18.57 -1.50 -2.78
N SER A 22 -19.16 -0.70 -1.90
CA SER A 22 -18.55 0.54 -1.44
C SER A 22 -17.77 0.36 -0.14
N PHE A 23 -16.56 0.93 -0.11
CA PHE A 23 -15.64 0.94 1.02
C PHE A 23 -15.32 2.38 1.40
N VAL A 24 -15.31 2.67 2.69
CA VAL A 24 -14.84 3.95 3.20
C VAL A 24 -13.40 3.76 3.69
N LEU A 25 -12.45 4.43 3.05
CA LEU A 25 -11.03 4.34 3.38
C LEU A 25 -10.56 5.58 4.12
N SER A 26 -9.88 5.37 5.24
CA SER A 26 -9.11 6.40 5.93
C SER A 26 -7.69 6.51 5.37
N GLY A 27 -6.95 7.56 5.73
CA GLY A 27 -5.52 7.65 5.41
C GLY A 27 -4.69 6.52 6.02
N ALA A 28 -5.13 5.97 7.17
CA ALA A 28 -4.51 4.79 7.76
C ALA A 28 -4.71 3.53 6.91
N ASP A 29 -5.86 3.40 6.23
CA ASP A 29 -6.13 2.29 5.32
C ASP A 29 -5.28 2.43 4.05
N LEU A 30 -5.26 3.61 3.44
CA LEU A 30 -4.41 3.86 2.28
C LEU A 30 -2.93 3.60 2.59
N TYR A 31 -2.46 4.03 3.76
CA TYR A 31 -1.10 3.73 4.24
C TYR A 31 -0.86 2.23 4.42
N ARG A 32 -1.81 1.53 5.05
CA ARG A 32 -1.72 0.10 5.30
C ARG A 32 -1.66 -0.71 4.00
N LEU A 33 -2.43 -0.31 2.98
CA LEU A 33 -2.53 -1.01 1.70
C LEU A 33 -1.39 -0.68 0.72
N ASN A 34 -0.76 0.49 0.85
CA ASN A 34 0.23 0.97 -0.13
C ASN A 34 1.66 1.12 0.44
N CYS A 35 1.83 1.35 1.74
CA CYS A 35 3.14 1.79 2.26
C CYS A 35 3.68 0.89 3.38
N ARG A 36 2.80 0.32 4.20
CA ARG A 36 3.16 -0.44 5.41
C ARG A 36 4.04 -1.65 5.15
N SER A 37 3.88 -2.31 4.01
CA SER A 37 4.66 -3.51 3.63
C SER A 37 6.17 -3.28 3.68
N CYS A 38 6.62 -2.08 3.29
CA CYS A 38 8.04 -1.69 3.34
C CYS A 38 8.35 -0.76 4.52
N HIS A 39 7.50 0.23 4.80
CA HIS A 39 7.79 1.25 5.83
C HIS A 39 7.39 0.84 7.26
N GLY A 40 6.75 -0.32 7.42
CA GLY A 40 6.25 -0.79 8.71
C GLY A 40 5.02 -0.03 9.21
N PRO A 41 4.41 -0.42 10.33
CA PRO A 41 3.22 0.26 10.86
C PRO A 41 3.52 1.68 11.40
N GLU A 42 4.78 1.97 11.71
CA GLU A 42 5.21 3.24 12.33
C GLU A 42 5.94 4.17 11.36
N GLY A 43 6.02 3.85 10.06
CA GLY A 43 6.75 4.69 9.09
C GLY A 43 8.26 4.76 9.30
N LYS A 44 8.83 3.87 10.11
CA LYS A 44 10.26 3.85 10.43
C LYS A 44 11.11 3.20 9.32
N GLY A 45 10.49 2.39 8.47
CA GLY A 45 11.22 1.56 7.51
C GLY A 45 12.13 0.55 8.20
N SER A 46 13.10 0.06 7.43
CA SER A 46 14.17 -0.83 7.88
C SER A 46 15.49 -0.33 7.27
N PRO A 47 16.14 0.67 7.88
CA PRO A 47 17.39 1.22 7.36
C PRO A 47 18.55 0.21 7.42
N PRO A 48 19.52 0.28 6.47
CA PRO A 48 19.65 1.30 5.42
C PRO A 48 18.79 1.04 4.17
N GLU A 49 18.13 -0.11 4.06
CA GLU A 49 17.43 -0.53 2.84
C GLU A 49 16.17 0.30 2.59
N ILE A 50 15.35 0.50 3.62
CA ILE A 50 14.12 1.28 3.56
C ILE A 50 14.21 2.41 4.59
N ASN A 51 14.32 3.64 4.11
CA ASN A 51 14.38 4.83 4.96
C ASN A 51 13.04 5.12 5.65
N SER A 52 13.11 5.82 6.78
CA SER A 52 11.92 6.35 7.45
C SER A 52 11.27 7.47 6.63
N LEU A 53 9.94 7.46 6.58
CA LEU A 53 9.14 8.54 5.99
C LEU A 53 8.87 9.70 6.97
N ILE A 54 9.16 9.52 8.27
CA ILE A 54 8.83 10.49 9.32
C ILE A 54 9.58 11.82 9.10
N GLY A 55 10.89 11.74 8.84
CA GLY A 55 11.71 12.93 8.60
C GLY A 55 11.24 13.75 7.39
N PRO A 56 11.06 13.12 6.20
CA PRO A 56 10.48 13.78 5.04
C PRO A 56 9.11 14.43 5.31
N VAL A 57 8.20 13.74 5.99
CA VAL A 57 6.87 14.28 6.33
C VAL A 57 6.99 15.49 7.28
N GLN A 58 7.83 15.39 8.32
CA GLN A 58 8.11 16.52 9.21
C GLN A 58 8.72 17.71 8.46
N ALA A 59 9.51 17.47 7.41
CA ALA A 59 10.08 18.55 6.60
C ALA A 59 9.02 19.34 5.81
N ALA A 60 7.85 18.75 5.54
CA ALA A 60 6.72 19.45 4.92
C ALA A 60 5.89 20.30 5.91
N SER A 61 6.31 20.42 7.17
CA SER A 61 5.64 21.27 8.16
C SER A 61 6.54 22.44 8.59
N PRO A 62 6.12 23.71 8.35
CA PRO A 62 6.87 24.87 8.81
C PRO A 62 7.17 24.82 10.32
N ALA A 63 6.18 24.43 11.12
CA ALA A 63 6.29 24.33 12.57
C ALA A 63 7.31 23.26 13.02
N MET A 64 7.45 22.17 12.26
CA MET A 64 8.47 21.15 12.53
C MET A 64 9.86 21.62 12.08
N ILE A 65 9.97 22.28 10.92
CA ILE A 65 11.24 22.87 10.46
C ILE A 65 11.75 23.88 11.48
N GLN A 66 10.92 24.81 11.94
CA GLN A 66 11.29 25.80 12.95
C GLN A 66 11.75 25.13 14.25
N ARG A 67 11.00 24.14 14.74
CA ARG A 67 11.39 23.37 15.94
C ARG A 67 12.75 22.69 15.76
N ARG A 68 13.00 22.08 14.61
CA ARG A 68 14.27 21.41 14.30
C ARG A 68 15.44 22.40 14.20
N MET A 69 15.25 23.55 13.55
CA MET A 69 16.28 24.58 13.43
C MET A 69 16.60 25.19 14.79
N LYS A 70 15.56 25.51 15.58
CA LYS A 70 15.73 26.03 16.95
C LYS A 70 16.49 25.05 17.84
N ALA A 71 16.19 23.76 17.76
CA ALA A 71 16.92 22.72 18.50
C ALA A 71 18.41 22.62 18.10
N ARG A 72 18.78 23.13 16.93
CA ARG A 72 20.17 23.23 16.44
C ARG A 72 20.81 24.60 16.72
N GLY A 73 20.14 25.48 17.46
CA GLY A 73 20.63 26.82 17.77
C GLY A 73 20.49 27.84 16.63
N THR A 74 19.65 27.55 15.63
CA THR A 74 19.38 28.47 14.51
C THR A 74 17.92 28.88 14.53
N GLU A 75 17.63 30.18 14.63
CA GLU A 75 16.29 30.70 14.38
C GLU A 75 16.14 31.10 12.91
N ILE A 76 15.03 30.70 12.29
CA ILE A 76 14.69 31.04 10.90
C ILE A 76 13.37 31.81 10.88
N SER A 77 13.19 32.65 9.86
CA SER A 77 11.93 33.38 9.68
C SER A 77 10.78 32.43 9.33
N ASP A 78 9.56 32.86 9.64
CA ASP A 78 8.34 32.14 9.23
C ASP A 78 8.28 31.96 7.71
N GLU A 79 8.71 32.96 6.95
CA GLU A 79 8.72 32.91 5.48
C GLU A 79 9.67 31.82 4.96
N MET A 80 10.90 31.80 5.47
CA MET A 80 11.87 30.77 5.10
C MET A 80 11.37 29.37 5.49
N ALA A 81 10.73 29.23 6.66
CA ALA A 81 10.15 27.95 7.08
C ALA A 81 9.03 27.50 6.14
N ARG A 82 8.18 28.42 5.65
CA ARG A 82 7.13 28.13 4.67
C ARG A 82 7.71 27.73 3.32
N GLU A 83 8.65 28.49 2.78
CA GLU A 83 9.33 28.18 1.51
C GLU A 83 9.96 26.76 1.56
N MET A 84 10.68 26.46 2.62
CA MET A 84 11.27 25.13 2.84
C MET A 84 10.21 24.03 2.92
N SER A 85 9.09 24.28 3.60
CA SER A 85 8.00 23.31 3.72
C SER A 85 7.31 23.02 2.39
N VAL A 86 7.12 24.04 1.55
CA VAL A 86 6.50 23.91 0.23
C VAL A 86 7.36 23.05 -0.69
N GLU A 87 8.68 23.28 -0.70
CA GLU A 87 9.60 22.46 -1.48
C GLU A 87 9.66 21.02 -0.97
N ALA A 88 9.64 20.82 0.36
CA ALA A 88 9.56 19.49 0.94
C ALA A 88 8.25 18.76 0.61
N GLU A 89 7.09 19.44 0.64
CA GLU A 89 5.81 18.85 0.25
C GLU A 89 5.80 18.47 -1.24
N LYS A 90 6.33 19.33 -2.10
CA LYS A 90 6.50 19.03 -3.52
C LYS A 90 7.36 17.78 -3.72
N SER A 91 8.46 17.66 -2.97
CA SER A 91 9.33 16.47 -3.00
C SER A 91 8.61 15.21 -2.50
N LEU A 92 7.77 15.31 -1.46
CA LEU A 92 6.94 14.19 -0.98
C LEU A 92 5.95 13.72 -2.05
N ARG A 93 5.22 14.65 -2.68
CA ARG A 93 4.25 14.33 -3.73
C ARG A 93 4.93 13.75 -4.96
N ASP A 94 6.08 14.28 -5.35
CA ASP A 94 6.91 13.72 -6.43
C ASP A 94 7.36 12.29 -6.10
N ARG A 95 7.82 12.05 -4.87
CA ARG A 95 8.21 10.70 -4.42
C ARG A 95 7.05 9.71 -4.47
N LEU A 96 5.83 10.14 -4.12
CA LEU A 96 4.64 9.29 -4.25
C LEU A 96 4.34 9.01 -5.72
N GLN A 97 4.34 10.02 -6.58
CA GLN A 97 4.00 9.85 -7.99
C GLN A 97 5.02 9.01 -8.77
N ASN A 98 6.31 9.27 -8.56
CA ASN A 98 7.40 8.79 -9.41
C ASN A 98 8.25 7.72 -8.73
N GLY A 99 8.04 7.46 -7.44
CA GLY A 99 8.85 6.51 -6.69
C GLY A 99 10.28 7.00 -6.51
N GLY A 100 11.20 6.07 -6.26
CA GLY A 100 12.63 6.31 -6.09
C GLY A 100 13.45 5.13 -6.57
N LYS A 101 14.67 4.99 -6.02
CA LYS A 101 15.58 3.91 -6.45
C LYS A 101 14.99 2.51 -6.20
N ALA A 102 14.38 2.32 -5.02
CA ALA A 102 13.76 1.06 -4.62
C ALA A 102 12.26 1.19 -4.33
N MET A 103 11.77 2.41 -4.09
CA MET A 103 10.35 2.67 -3.89
C MET A 103 9.68 2.74 -5.26
N PRO A 104 8.68 1.91 -5.57
CA PRO A 104 7.96 2.00 -6.83
C PRO A 104 7.14 3.31 -6.92
N PRO A 105 6.75 3.75 -8.11
CA PRO A 105 5.78 4.83 -8.26
C PRO A 105 4.40 4.39 -7.79
N PHE A 106 3.69 5.29 -7.11
CA PHE A 106 2.30 5.15 -6.69
C PHE A 106 1.38 6.03 -7.54
N SER A 107 1.69 6.16 -8.83
CA SER A 107 0.92 6.96 -9.80
C SER A 107 -0.53 6.50 -9.98
N HIS A 108 -0.89 5.32 -9.45
CA HIS A 108 -2.28 4.89 -9.38
C HIS A 108 -3.09 5.66 -8.36
N LEU A 109 -2.50 6.25 -7.31
CA LEU A 109 -3.22 7.05 -6.30
C LEU A 109 -3.78 8.34 -6.93
N ARG A 110 -5.04 8.66 -6.62
CA ARG A 110 -5.68 9.92 -7.03
C ARG A 110 -5.35 11.04 -6.07
N GLY A 111 -5.54 12.29 -6.50
CA GLY A 111 -5.23 13.47 -5.67
C GLY A 111 -5.97 13.50 -4.32
N ASP A 112 -7.25 13.12 -4.30
CA ASP A 112 -8.06 13.01 -3.09
C ASP A 112 -7.55 11.92 -2.12
N GLU A 113 -7.15 10.77 -2.66
CA GLU A 113 -6.51 9.69 -1.89
C GLU A 113 -5.14 10.12 -1.34
N VAL A 114 -4.33 10.82 -2.15
CA VAL A 114 -3.03 11.37 -1.71
C VAL A 114 -3.22 12.36 -0.57
N ASP A 115 -4.20 13.26 -0.65
CA ASP A 115 -4.46 14.23 0.42
C ASP A 115 -4.92 13.55 1.72
N VAL A 116 -5.75 12.50 1.62
CA VAL A 116 -6.16 11.68 2.77
C VAL A 116 -4.98 10.91 3.36
N LEU A 117 -4.10 10.37 2.51
CA LEU A 117 -2.87 9.70 2.94
C LEU A 117 -1.93 10.67 3.66
N LEU A 118 -1.67 11.86 3.10
CA LEU A 118 -0.79 12.87 3.69
C LEU A 118 -1.31 13.34 5.07
N ALA A 119 -2.62 13.47 5.26
CA ALA A 119 -3.20 13.75 6.58
C ALA A 119 -2.91 12.66 7.62
N TYR A 120 -2.89 11.40 7.22
CA TYR A 120 -2.48 10.33 8.13
C TYR A 120 -0.97 10.32 8.36
N LEU A 121 -0.16 10.62 7.34
CA LEU A 121 1.29 10.71 7.49
C LEU A 121 1.68 11.84 8.46
N ASP A 122 1.00 12.98 8.43
CA ASP A 122 1.16 14.05 9.42
C ASP A 122 0.96 13.52 10.84
N GLN A 123 -0.15 12.82 11.07
CA GLN A 123 -0.45 12.21 12.36
C GLN A 123 0.65 11.21 12.78
N LEU A 124 1.04 10.32 11.87
CA LEU A 124 2.07 9.31 12.09
C LEU A 124 3.43 9.94 12.44
N ALA A 125 3.73 11.10 11.84
CA ALA A 125 4.97 11.84 12.03
C ALA A 125 4.94 12.85 13.20
N GLY A 126 3.81 12.99 13.90
CA GLY A 126 3.65 13.94 15.00
C GLY A 126 3.62 15.41 14.53
N VAL A 127 3.24 15.65 13.27
CA VAL A 127 3.00 17.00 12.74
C VAL A 127 1.70 17.54 13.36
N PRO A 128 1.67 18.80 13.85
CA PRO A 128 0.46 19.38 14.41
C PRO A 128 -0.68 19.42 13.37
N ALA A 129 -1.90 19.09 13.81
CA ALA A 129 -3.08 19.11 12.95
C ALA A 129 -3.27 20.50 12.33
N GLY A 130 -3.03 20.61 11.02
CA GLY A 130 -3.04 21.88 10.29
C GLY A 130 -2.34 21.83 8.93
N SER A 131 -1.49 20.83 8.67
CA SER A 131 -0.85 20.62 7.36
C SER A 131 -1.80 19.96 6.35
N HIS A 132 -2.49 18.88 6.74
CA HIS A 132 -3.56 18.28 5.92
C HIS A 132 -4.82 17.96 6.75
N ALA A 133 -6.00 18.16 6.16
CA ALA A 133 -7.27 17.89 6.84
C ALA A 133 -7.62 16.40 6.78
N ALA A 134 -7.84 15.78 7.95
CA ALA A 134 -8.31 14.40 8.03
C ALA A 134 -9.66 14.25 7.31
N ARG A 135 -9.66 13.42 6.27
CA ARG A 135 -10.83 13.08 5.45
C ARG A 135 -10.82 11.58 5.17
N GLN A 136 -11.94 11.08 4.65
CA GLN A 136 -12.08 9.72 4.16
C GLN A 136 -12.48 9.79 2.69
N VAL A 137 -12.09 8.77 1.92
CA VAL A 137 -12.58 8.58 0.55
C VAL A 137 -13.53 7.39 0.51
N THR A 138 -14.48 7.41 -0.42
CA THR A 138 -15.40 6.31 -0.65
C THR A 138 -15.03 5.66 -1.98
N GLU A 139 -14.60 4.41 -1.93
CA GLU A 139 -14.10 3.65 -3.08
C GLU A 139 -14.97 2.45 -3.39
N SER A 140 -14.86 1.95 -4.62
CA SER A 140 -15.40 0.64 -4.98
C SER A 140 -14.46 -0.49 -4.52
N ALA A 141 -14.97 -1.71 -4.42
CA ALA A 141 -14.15 -2.89 -4.14
C ALA A 141 -13.08 -3.08 -5.22
N ALA A 142 -13.39 -2.80 -6.49
CA ALA A 142 -12.40 -2.82 -7.56
C ALA A 142 -11.20 -1.91 -7.24
N ARG A 143 -11.48 -0.70 -6.74
CA ARG A 143 -10.44 0.28 -6.42
C ARG A 143 -9.65 -0.09 -5.16
N VAL A 144 -10.31 -0.69 -4.16
CA VAL A 144 -9.61 -1.32 -3.02
C VAL A 144 -8.70 -2.45 -3.48
N GLY A 145 -9.19 -3.31 -4.39
CA GLY A 145 -8.40 -4.38 -4.99
C GLY A 145 -7.18 -3.85 -5.74
N GLU A 146 -7.34 -2.77 -6.50
CA GLU A 146 -6.24 -2.09 -7.17
C GLU A 146 -5.17 -1.60 -6.18
N HIS A 147 -5.57 -0.99 -5.06
CA HIS A 147 -4.65 -0.56 -4.00
C HIS A 147 -3.86 -1.72 -3.42
N VAL A 148 -4.51 -2.84 -3.11
CA VAL A 148 -3.86 -4.05 -2.59
C VAL A 148 -2.88 -4.61 -3.63
N VAL A 149 -3.32 -4.76 -4.88
CA VAL A 149 -2.51 -5.39 -5.94
C VAL A 149 -1.30 -4.53 -6.29
N LYS A 150 -1.49 -3.24 -6.57
CA LYS A 150 -0.40 -2.35 -7.00
C LYS A 150 0.47 -1.89 -5.83
N GLY A 151 -0.13 -1.64 -4.66
CA GLY A 151 0.55 -1.12 -3.48
C GLY A 151 1.19 -2.18 -2.59
N THR A 152 0.80 -3.45 -2.69
CA THR A 152 1.34 -4.54 -1.86
C THR A 152 1.87 -5.72 -2.67
N CYS A 153 1.08 -6.28 -3.60
CA CYS A 153 1.44 -7.55 -4.24
C CYS A 153 2.49 -7.40 -5.35
N HIS A 154 2.31 -6.42 -6.24
CA HIS A 154 3.16 -6.20 -7.42
C HIS A 154 4.59 -5.75 -7.05
N ILE A 155 4.84 -5.40 -5.79
CA ILE A 155 6.19 -5.10 -5.29
C ILE A 155 7.10 -6.34 -5.41
N CYS A 156 6.55 -7.53 -5.21
CA CYS A 156 7.33 -8.79 -5.24
C CYS A 156 6.89 -9.71 -6.37
N HIS A 157 5.61 -9.72 -6.70
CA HIS A 157 5.07 -10.55 -7.77
C HIS A 157 5.19 -9.84 -9.11
N ASP A 158 5.63 -10.55 -10.15
CA ASP A 158 5.51 -10.03 -11.51
C ASP A 158 4.03 -9.84 -11.85
N ALA A 159 3.67 -8.70 -12.43
CA ALA A 159 2.33 -8.49 -12.93
C ALA A 159 2.05 -9.44 -14.11
N THR A 160 3.04 -9.72 -14.94
CA THR A 160 2.88 -10.45 -16.21
C THR A 160 3.75 -11.73 -16.23
N GLY A 161 3.73 -12.49 -17.33
CA GLY A 161 4.53 -13.70 -17.48
C GLY A 161 3.79 -15.02 -17.18
N PRO A 162 4.39 -16.18 -17.51
CA PRO A 162 3.73 -17.46 -17.34
C PRO A 162 3.55 -17.79 -15.87
N GLY A 163 2.35 -18.26 -15.54
CA GLY A 163 2.07 -18.99 -14.32
C GLY A 163 2.99 -20.19 -14.21
N GLY A 164 3.94 -20.13 -13.29
CA GLY A 164 4.99 -21.14 -13.19
C GLY A 164 4.52 -22.43 -12.51
N GLY A 165 3.29 -22.43 -11.99
CA GLY A 165 2.67 -23.53 -11.27
C GLY A 165 3.55 -24.08 -10.14
N HIS A 166 3.29 -25.34 -9.78
CA HIS A 166 4.03 -26.00 -8.69
C HIS A 166 5.55 -26.05 -8.94
N MET A 167 5.99 -26.20 -10.19
CA MET A 167 7.42 -26.32 -10.52
C MET A 167 8.20 -25.01 -10.33
N ALA A 168 7.61 -23.86 -10.64
CA ALA A 168 8.24 -22.57 -10.37
C ALA A 168 8.28 -22.27 -8.86
N MET A 169 7.22 -22.63 -8.12
CA MET A 169 7.21 -22.53 -6.66
C MET A 169 8.33 -23.39 -6.05
N MET A 170 8.53 -24.61 -6.54
CA MET A 170 9.63 -25.50 -6.11
C MET A 170 11.02 -24.95 -6.44
N ARG A 171 11.13 -24.01 -7.39
CA ARG A 171 12.37 -23.32 -7.76
C ARG A 171 12.53 -21.95 -7.09
N GLY A 172 11.64 -21.59 -6.17
CA GLY A 172 11.66 -20.29 -5.49
C GLY A 172 11.38 -19.11 -6.43
N ILE A 173 10.66 -19.34 -7.52
CA ILE A 173 10.23 -18.27 -8.42
C ILE A 173 8.90 -17.72 -7.90
N THR A 174 8.83 -16.41 -7.69
CA THR A 174 7.59 -15.74 -7.31
C THR A 174 6.56 -15.86 -8.44
N PRO A 175 5.33 -16.34 -8.18
CA PRO A 175 4.32 -16.53 -9.23
C PRO A 175 3.78 -15.20 -9.75
N SER A 176 3.35 -15.20 -11.02
CA SER A 176 2.75 -14.05 -11.68
C SER A 176 1.35 -13.75 -11.14
N LEU A 177 0.99 -12.46 -11.06
CA LEU A 177 -0.36 -12.04 -10.72
C LEU A 177 -1.37 -12.31 -11.85
N ALA A 178 -0.92 -12.46 -13.10
CA ALA A 178 -1.81 -12.69 -14.24
C ALA A 178 -2.47 -14.07 -14.25
N SER A 179 -1.82 -15.10 -13.70
CA SER A 179 -2.39 -16.46 -13.64
C SER A 179 -3.00 -16.80 -12.28
N LEU A 180 -2.92 -15.89 -11.32
CA LEU A 180 -3.20 -16.17 -9.92
C LEU A 180 -4.67 -16.54 -9.65
N THR A 181 -5.62 -15.92 -10.35
CA THR A 181 -7.04 -16.24 -10.23
C THR A 181 -7.42 -17.56 -10.91
N ASP A 182 -6.65 -17.98 -11.92
CA ASP A 182 -6.84 -19.25 -12.62
C ASP A 182 -6.27 -20.43 -11.84
N GLU A 183 -5.17 -20.22 -11.12
CA GLU A 183 -4.45 -21.27 -10.40
C GLU A 183 -4.93 -21.47 -8.95
N HIS A 184 -5.54 -20.44 -8.35
CA HIS A 184 -5.90 -20.46 -6.93
C HIS A 184 -7.34 -20.04 -6.68
N SER A 185 -8.00 -20.72 -5.74
CA SER A 185 -9.28 -20.29 -5.20
C SER A 185 -9.10 -19.10 -4.26
N LEU A 186 -10.16 -18.29 -4.11
CA LEU A 186 -10.18 -17.18 -3.15
C LEU A 186 -9.82 -17.63 -1.73
N SER A 187 -10.29 -18.80 -1.27
CA SER A 187 -9.98 -19.31 0.07
C SER A 187 -8.50 -19.69 0.22
N SER A 188 -7.91 -20.34 -0.79
CA SER A 188 -6.48 -20.67 -0.80
C SER A 188 -5.63 -19.40 -0.79
N LEU A 189 -6.01 -18.41 -1.59
CA LEU A 189 -5.30 -17.13 -1.65
C LEU A 189 -5.43 -16.36 -0.34
N THR A 190 -6.63 -16.31 0.24
CA THR A 190 -6.87 -15.65 1.54
C THR A 190 -5.99 -16.25 2.62
N TYR A 191 -5.90 -17.57 2.69
CA TYR A 191 -5.01 -18.25 3.63
C TYR A 191 -3.54 -17.87 3.39
N GLN A 192 -3.07 -17.96 2.13
CA GLN A 192 -1.69 -17.66 1.78
C GLN A 192 -1.31 -16.21 2.08
N VAL A 193 -2.17 -15.22 1.78
CA VAL A 193 -1.91 -13.81 2.08
C VAL A 193 -1.80 -13.56 3.58
N ARG A 194 -2.71 -14.15 4.38
CA ARG A 194 -2.74 -13.93 5.83
C ARG A 194 -1.62 -14.65 6.59
N HIS A 195 -1.14 -15.78 6.06
CA HIS A 195 -0.16 -16.62 6.76
C HIS A 195 1.23 -16.66 6.12
N GLY A 196 1.37 -16.16 4.89
CA GLY A 196 2.62 -16.19 4.14
C GLY A 196 3.04 -17.61 3.73
N SER A 197 4.33 -17.78 3.46
CA SER A 197 4.90 -19.06 3.02
C SER A 197 4.73 -20.17 4.07
N SER A 198 4.31 -21.35 3.64
CA SER A 198 4.18 -22.51 4.52
C SER A 198 5.54 -23.02 5.02
N GLY A 199 5.55 -23.79 6.11
CA GLY A 199 6.79 -24.40 6.62
C GLY A 199 7.49 -25.33 5.63
N MET A 200 6.74 -25.95 4.71
CA MET A 200 7.31 -26.70 3.60
C MET A 200 8.06 -25.78 2.63
N MET A 201 7.46 -24.65 2.23
CA MET A 201 8.11 -23.67 1.36
C MET A 201 9.38 -23.10 2.01
N MET A 202 9.35 -22.85 3.31
CA MET A 202 10.53 -22.37 4.05
C MET A 202 11.69 -23.39 4.00
N ARG A 203 11.40 -24.69 4.09
CA ARG A 203 12.42 -25.76 4.05
C ARG A 203 13.00 -25.98 2.65
N MET A 204 12.25 -25.68 1.61
CA MET A 204 12.71 -25.79 0.22
C MET A 204 13.72 -24.70 -0.17
N GLY A 205 13.84 -23.63 0.63
CA GLY A 205 14.66 -22.46 0.30
C GLY A 205 14.01 -21.55 -0.75
N GLY A 206 14.58 -20.36 -0.94
CA GLY A 206 14.08 -19.35 -1.89
C GLY A 206 13.35 -18.16 -1.24
N PRO A 207 12.87 -17.20 -2.06
CA PRO A 207 12.07 -16.06 -1.62
C PRO A 207 10.82 -16.53 -0.88
N GLN A 208 10.59 -15.96 0.30
CA GLN A 208 9.42 -16.26 1.12
C GLN A 208 8.43 -15.11 1.00
N MET A 209 7.20 -15.42 0.61
CA MET A 209 6.08 -14.50 0.76
C MET A 209 5.86 -14.24 2.26
N PRO A 210 5.94 -12.96 2.71
CA PRO A 210 5.64 -12.60 4.09
C PRO A 210 4.15 -12.75 4.38
N SER A 211 3.78 -12.74 5.66
CA SER A 211 2.37 -12.70 6.06
C SER A 211 1.85 -11.26 6.07
N PHE A 212 0.61 -11.10 5.62
CA PHE A 212 -0.13 -9.84 5.62
C PHE A 212 -1.37 -9.96 6.51
N PRO A 213 -1.21 -10.21 7.83
CA PRO A 213 -2.34 -10.46 8.74
C PRO A 213 -3.25 -9.23 8.94
N TYR A 214 -2.79 -8.07 8.47
CA TYR A 214 -3.51 -6.80 8.51
C TYR A 214 -4.37 -6.53 7.27
N CYS A 215 -4.31 -7.39 6.24
CA CYS A 215 -5.28 -7.38 5.15
C CYS A 215 -6.52 -8.15 5.61
N THR A 216 -7.69 -7.52 5.48
CA THR A 216 -8.98 -8.13 5.78
C THR A 216 -9.38 -9.13 4.69
N GLU A 217 -10.28 -10.06 4.98
CA GLU A 217 -10.76 -11.01 3.96
C GLU A 217 -11.50 -10.28 2.84
N GLU A 218 -12.17 -9.19 3.21
CA GLU A 218 -12.84 -8.23 2.33
C GLU A 218 -11.88 -7.64 1.29
N GLU A 219 -10.72 -7.15 1.73
CA GLU A 219 -9.72 -6.54 0.85
C GLU A 219 -9.00 -7.58 -0.02
N ILE A 220 -8.81 -8.78 0.53
CA ILE A 220 -8.22 -9.89 -0.23
C ILE A 220 -9.19 -10.36 -1.32
N ALA A 221 -10.48 -10.45 -1.02
CA ALA A 221 -11.52 -10.74 -2.01
C ALA A 221 -11.58 -9.64 -3.08
N ALA A 222 -11.53 -8.37 -2.67
CA ALA A 222 -11.46 -7.24 -3.59
C ALA A 222 -10.26 -7.34 -4.55
N ALA A 223 -9.07 -7.71 -4.04
CA ALA A 223 -7.88 -7.94 -4.86
C ALA A 223 -8.04 -9.11 -5.83
N TYR A 224 -8.62 -10.22 -5.38
CA TYR A 224 -8.90 -11.40 -6.20
C TYR A 224 -9.80 -11.05 -7.39
N PHE A 225 -10.96 -10.44 -7.13
CA PHE A 225 -11.89 -10.06 -8.19
C PHE A 225 -11.37 -8.91 -9.06
N TYR A 226 -10.52 -8.03 -8.52
CA TYR A 226 -9.83 -7.03 -9.33
C TYR A 226 -8.92 -7.70 -10.36
N LEU A 227 -8.14 -8.73 -9.99
CA LEU A 227 -7.32 -9.46 -10.94
C LEU A 227 -8.15 -10.24 -11.97
N GLU A 228 -9.32 -10.77 -11.59
CA GLU A 228 -10.24 -11.43 -12.52
C GLU A 228 -10.85 -10.44 -13.55
N GLY A 229 -11.25 -9.25 -13.09
CA GLY A 229 -11.83 -8.21 -13.95
C GLY A 229 -10.81 -7.41 -14.75
N TYR A 230 -9.59 -7.27 -14.23
CA TYR A 230 -8.49 -6.46 -14.78
C TYR A 230 -7.17 -7.27 -14.79
N PRO A 231 -7.12 -8.42 -15.49
CA PRO A 231 -5.92 -9.23 -15.52
C PRO A 231 -4.77 -8.44 -16.14
N PRO A 232 -3.57 -8.43 -15.52
CA PRO A 232 -2.40 -7.80 -16.10
C PRO A 232 -2.12 -8.33 -17.50
N ARG A 233 -1.68 -7.45 -18.41
CA ARG A 233 -1.37 -7.79 -19.80
C ARG A 233 0.06 -7.39 -20.12
N LEU A 234 0.71 -8.20 -20.96
CA LEU A 234 2.03 -7.94 -21.55
C LEU A 234 2.01 -6.72 -22.47
#